data_AF-A0A7S2LI51-F1
#
_entry.id   AF-A0A7S2LI51-F1
#
_cell.length_a   1.000
_cell.length_b   1.000
_cell.length_c   1.000
_cell.angle_alpha   90.00
_cell.angle_beta   90.00
_cell.angle_gamma   90.00
#
_symmetry.space_group_name_H-M   'P 1'
#
loop_
_entity.id
_entity.type
_entity.pdbx_description
1 polymer ?
#
loop_
_entity_poly.entity_id
_entity_poly.type
_entity_poly.pdbx_seq_one_letter_code
_entity_poly.pdbx_strand_id
1 'polypeptide(L)'
;MRRCLFFALGVSLANTVGKNNLDTLLEEKELDLVIEGFCKTLKGEGVDAMTVLNTYGPQLNQVLSSRQENIFERTKKAGAEFIENFLDCNEEAVKTDSGLVYYCMKEGDGEQPTTANTVEVHYHGTLI
;
A
#
# COMPACT_ATOMS: atom_id res chain seq x y z
N MET A 1 -11.34 -0.26 34.33
CA MET A 1 -12.24 -0.56 33.18
C MET A 1 -12.41 0.63 32.22
N ARG A 2 -12.73 1.86 32.66
CA ARG A 2 -12.96 3.02 31.74
C ARG A 2 -11.75 3.47 30.90
N ARG A 3 -10.51 3.35 31.42
CA ARG A 3 -9.28 3.74 30.69
C ARG A 3 -9.07 2.92 29.40
N CYS A 4 -9.36 1.62 29.44
CA CYS A 4 -9.23 0.75 28.26
C CYS A 4 -10.29 1.06 27.20
N LEU A 5 -11.49 1.51 27.60
CA LEU A 5 -12.57 1.85 26.66
C LEU A 5 -12.22 3.08 25.81
N PHE A 6 -11.75 4.16 26.43
CA PHE A 6 -11.36 5.37 25.70
C PHE A 6 -10.07 5.18 24.91
N PHE A 7 -9.15 4.33 25.38
CA PHE A 7 -7.99 3.93 24.60
C PHE A 7 -8.39 3.20 23.31
N ALA A 8 -9.37 2.28 23.39
CA ALA A 8 -9.88 1.57 22.21
C ALA A 8 -10.54 2.51 21.18
N LEU A 9 -11.23 3.56 21.63
CA LEU A 9 -11.75 4.60 20.74
C LEU A 9 -10.62 5.31 19.97
N GLY A 10 -9.53 5.67 20.66
CA GLY A 10 -8.35 6.25 20.02
C GLY A 10 -7.72 5.34 18.96
N VAL A 11 -7.56 4.06 19.28
CA VAL A 11 -7.06 3.04 18.33
C VAL A 11 -7.99 2.90 17.12
N SER A 12 -9.31 2.91 17.33
CA SER A 12 -10.28 2.83 16.23
C SER A 12 -10.22 4.04 15.30
N LEU A 13 -10.07 5.25 15.84
CA LEU A 13 -9.90 6.47 15.06
C LEU A 13 -8.57 6.48 14.30
N ALA A 14 -7.48 6.09 14.95
CA ALA A 14 -6.16 5.95 14.32
C ALA A 14 -6.19 4.95 13.17
N ASN A 15 -6.85 3.80 13.33
CA ASN A 15 -7.03 2.82 12.24
C ASN A 15 -7.87 3.37 11.09
N THR A 16 -8.81 4.26 11.35
CA THR A 16 -9.63 4.88 10.29
C THR A 16 -8.81 5.89 9.48
N VAL A 17 -7.99 6.69 10.16
CA VAL A 17 -7.14 7.71 9.52
C VAL A 17 -5.90 7.09 8.86
N GLY A 18 -5.27 6.11 9.52
CA GLY A 18 -4.09 5.39 9.05
C GLY A 18 -4.33 4.50 7.83
N LYS A 19 -5.59 4.14 7.54
CA LYS A 19 -5.97 3.43 6.31
C LYS A 19 -5.61 4.15 5.00
N ASN A 20 -5.22 5.42 5.07
CA ASN A 20 -4.73 6.20 3.93
C ASN A 20 -3.21 6.07 3.71
N ASN A 21 -2.58 4.97 4.16
CA ASN A 21 -1.14 4.69 3.98
C ASN A 21 -0.22 5.76 4.57
N LEU A 22 -0.65 6.47 5.60
CA LEU A 22 0.10 7.57 6.22
C LEU A 22 1.43 7.10 6.80
N ASP A 23 1.49 5.86 7.28
CA ASP A 23 2.69 5.20 7.79
C ASP A 23 3.77 4.97 6.71
N THR A 24 3.34 4.75 5.46
CA THR A 24 4.27 4.60 4.33
C THR A 24 4.62 5.94 3.66
N LEU A 25 3.73 6.94 3.79
CA LEU A 25 3.86 8.24 3.14
C LEU A 25 4.60 9.28 3.99
N LEU A 26 4.62 9.12 5.31
CA LEU A 26 5.20 10.08 6.24
C LEU A 26 6.44 9.51 6.93
N GLU A 27 7.41 10.39 7.19
CA GLU A 27 8.50 10.08 8.09
C GLU A 27 8.03 10.11 9.54
N GLU A 28 8.74 9.43 10.44
CA GLU A 28 8.40 9.35 11.87
C GLU A 28 8.20 10.75 12.51
N LYS A 29 9.10 11.69 12.19
CA LYS A 29 9.02 13.08 12.67
C LYS A 29 7.82 13.85 12.14
N GLU A 30 7.35 13.53 10.93
CA GLU A 30 6.18 14.16 10.33
C GLU A 30 4.89 13.58 10.92
N LEU A 31 4.90 12.27 11.22
CA LEU A 31 3.81 11.61 11.94
C LEU A 31 3.61 12.23 13.33
N ASP A 32 4.69 12.55 14.05
CA ASP A 32 4.62 13.28 15.32
C ASP A 32 3.90 14.64 15.18
N LEU A 33 4.21 15.40 14.13
CA LEU A 33 3.57 16.69 13.85
C LEU A 33 2.08 16.52 13.49
N VAL A 34 1.72 15.46 12.77
CA VAL A 34 0.33 15.12 12.48
C VAL A 34 -0.43 14.80 13.76
N ILE A 35 0.16 14.01 14.67
CA ILE A 35 -0.43 13.68 15.96
C ILE A 35 -0.61 14.95 16.82
N GLU A 36 0.37 15.85 16.83
CA GLU A 36 0.29 17.13 17.54
C GLU A 36 -0.87 17.99 17.01
N GLY A 37 -0.94 18.18 15.69
CA GLY A 37 -2.01 18.95 15.04
C GLY A 37 -3.39 18.34 15.33
N PHE A 38 -3.53 17.03 15.18
CA PHE A 38 -4.77 16.30 15.49
C PHE A 38 -5.19 16.49 16.95
N CYS A 39 -4.25 16.37 17.90
CA CYS A 39 -4.53 16.54 19.33
C CYS A 39 -4.94 17.97 19.67
N LYS A 40 -4.24 18.98 19.14
CA LYS A 40 -4.56 20.41 19.37
C LYS A 40 -5.93 20.76 18.80
N THR A 41 -6.25 20.30 17.59
CA THR A 41 -7.56 20.51 16.97
C THR A 41 -8.68 19.83 17.76
N LEU A 42 -8.51 18.58 18.18
CA LEU A 42 -9.53 17.87 18.97
C LEU A 42 -9.78 18.49 20.34
N LYS A 43 -8.74 19.04 20.98
CA LYS A 43 -8.85 19.73 22.27
C LYS A 43 -9.36 21.17 22.15
N GLY A 44 -9.53 21.68 20.93
CA GLY A 44 -9.94 23.05 20.68
C GLY A 44 -8.89 24.09 21.11
N GLU A 45 -7.60 23.74 21.07
CA GLU A 45 -6.47 24.61 21.48
C GLU A 45 -6.17 25.69 20.42
N GLY A 46 -7.19 26.45 20.02
CA GLY A 46 -7.04 27.66 19.20
C GLY A 46 -6.47 27.45 17.80
N VAL A 47 -6.51 26.23 17.26
CA VAL A 47 -6.08 25.96 15.88
C VAL A 47 -7.11 26.53 14.92
N ASP A 48 -6.73 27.58 14.18
CA ASP A 48 -7.49 28.06 13.03
C ASP A 48 -7.30 27.08 11.87
N ALA A 49 -8.08 25.99 11.90
CA ALA A 49 -8.03 24.93 10.91
C ALA A 49 -8.28 25.47 9.49
N MET A 50 -9.16 26.47 9.35
CA MET A 50 -9.49 27.06 8.05
C MET A 50 -8.27 27.74 7.44
N THR A 51 -7.58 28.58 8.22
CA THR A 51 -6.38 29.31 7.75
C THR A 51 -5.21 28.37 7.47
N VAL A 52 -4.97 27.38 8.33
CA VAL A 52 -3.89 26.40 8.14
C VAL A 52 -4.13 25.57 6.88
N LEU A 53 -5.35 25.05 6.69
CA LEU A 53 -5.69 24.22 5.53
C LEU A 53 -5.68 25.02 4.22
N ASN A 54 -6.10 26.28 4.23
CA ASN A 54 -6.02 27.12 3.03
C ASN A 54 -4.57 27.47 2.66
N THR A 55 -3.70 27.64 3.66
CA THR A 55 -2.29 28.03 3.44
C THR A 55 -1.44 26.85 2.98
N TYR A 56 -1.57 25.70 3.66
CA TYR A 56 -0.69 24.56 3.47
C TYR A 56 -1.34 23.37 2.77
N GLY A 57 -2.68 23.32 2.66
CA GLY A 57 -3.40 22.22 2.03
C GLY A 57 -2.96 21.91 0.59
N PRO A 58 -2.79 22.92 -0.31
CA PRO A 58 -2.28 22.67 -1.65
C PRO A 58 -0.86 22.08 -1.68
N GLN A 59 0.04 22.58 -0.81
CA GLN A 59 1.42 22.09 -0.71
C GLN A 59 1.45 20.67 -0.15
N LEU A 60 0.62 20.39 0.86
CA LEU A 60 0.46 19.07 1.45
C LEU A 60 0.00 18.06 0.40
N ASN A 61 -1.02 18.40 -0.39
CA ASN A 61 -1.49 17.54 -1.48
C ASN A 61 -0.37 17.26 -2.49
N GLN A 62 0.38 18.28 -2.89
CA GLN A 62 1.50 18.10 -3.82
C GLN A 62 2.59 17.18 -3.27
N VAL A 63 2.97 17.34 -2.00
CA VAL A 63 3.97 16.49 -1.33
C VAL A 63 3.47 15.05 -1.25
N LEU A 64 2.24 14.83 -0.79
CA LEU A 64 1.67 13.49 -0.66
C LEU A 64 1.52 12.81 -2.03
N SER A 65 1.05 13.52 -3.05
CA SER A 65 0.98 12.99 -4.42
C SER A 65 2.36 12.60 -4.96
N SER A 66 3.37 13.46 -4.79
CA SER A 66 4.72 13.16 -5.24
C SER A 66 5.32 11.95 -4.52
N ARG A 67 5.06 11.79 -3.22
CA ARG A 67 5.51 10.59 -2.48
C ARG A 67 4.81 9.33 -2.93
N GLN A 68 3.51 9.40 -3.20
CA GLN A 68 2.75 8.29 -3.75
C GLN A 68 3.26 7.86 -5.13
N GLU A 69 3.58 8.83 -6.00
CA GLU A 69 4.21 8.57 -7.30
C GLU A 69 5.59 7.93 -7.15
N ASN A 70 6.42 8.42 -6.22
CA ASN A 70 7.72 7.82 -5.95
C ASN A 70 7.61 6.36 -5.45
N ILE A 71 6.64 6.06 -4.58
CA ILE A 71 6.37 4.69 -4.14
C ILE A 71 5.93 3.84 -5.32
N PHE A 72 5.01 4.34 -6.15
CA PHE A 72 4.55 3.64 -7.35
C PHE A 72 5.70 3.32 -8.30
N GLU A 73 6.55 4.29 -8.62
CA GLU A 73 7.68 4.10 -9.53
C GLU A 73 8.70 3.11 -8.95
N ARG A 74 8.98 3.17 -7.65
CA ARG A 74 9.84 2.19 -6.97
C ARG A 74 9.26 0.78 -7.06
N THR A 75 7.97 0.60 -6.77
CA THR A 75 7.30 -0.71 -6.84
C THR A 75 7.25 -1.24 -8.27
N LYS A 76 6.96 -0.37 -9.24
CA LYS A 76 6.96 -0.71 -10.66
C LYS A 76 8.34 -1.17 -11.13
N LYS A 77 9.39 -0.44 -10.73
CA LYS A 77 10.78 -0.79 -11.04
C LYS A 77 11.19 -2.11 -10.38
N ALA A 78 10.90 -2.27 -9.08
CA ALA A 78 11.17 -3.52 -8.35
C ALA A 78 10.45 -4.72 -8.99
N GLY A 79 9.20 -4.52 -9.46
CA GLY A 79 8.46 -5.54 -10.20
C GLY A 79 9.09 -5.94 -11.53
N ALA A 80 9.58 -4.95 -12.30
CA ALA A 80 10.29 -5.21 -13.54
C ALA A 80 11.62 -5.96 -13.30
N GLU A 81 12.41 -5.50 -12.32
CA GLU A 81 13.66 -6.14 -11.92
C GLU A 81 13.44 -7.57 -11.41
N PHE A 82 12.37 -7.82 -10.65
CA PHE A 82 12.03 -9.15 -10.20
C PHE A 82 11.71 -10.09 -11.37
N ILE A 83 10.93 -9.63 -12.36
CA ILE A 83 10.61 -10.41 -13.55
C ILE A 83 11.89 -10.73 -14.34
N GLU A 84 12.76 -9.75 -14.56
CA GLU A 84 14.04 -9.94 -15.26
C GLU A 84 14.91 -10.97 -14.54
N ASN A 85 15.14 -10.78 -13.24
CA ASN A 85 15.92 -11.72 -12.42
C ASN A 85 15.29 -13.13 -12.40
N PHE A 86 13.96 -13.23 -12.36
CA PHE A 86 13.27 -14.52 -12.37
C PHE A 86 13.48 -15.27 -13.69
N LEU A 87 13.40 -14.59 -14.83
CA LEU A 87 13.67 -15.18 -16.14
C LEU A 87 15.14 -15.59 -16.28
N ASP A 88 16.07 -14.75 -15.80
CA ASP A 88 17.51 -15.03 -15.84
C ASP A 88 17.88 -16.25 -14.99
N CYS A 89 17.20 -16.46 -13.86
CA CYS A 89 17.46 -17.60 -12.97
C CYS A 89 16.74 -18.90 -13.38
N ASN A 90 15.76 -18.85 -14.27
CA ASN A 90 14.91 -19.99 -14.61
C ASN A 90 14.78 -20.12 -16.13
N GLU A 91 15.66 -20.92 -16.76
CA GLU A 91 15.74 -21.04 -18.22
C GLU A 91 14.44 -21.56 -18.88
N GLU A 92 13.65 -22.36 -18.17
CA GLU A 92 12.35 -22.86 -18.68
C GLU A 92 11.16 -21.96 -18.31
N ALA A 93 11.40 -20.81 -17.66
CA ALA A 93 10.35 -19.84 -17.42
C ALA A 93 9.90 -19.19 -18.73
N VAL A 94 8.59 -18.98 -18.85
CA VAL A 94 7.96 -18.48 -20.07
C VAL A 94 7.37 -17.10 -19.80
N LYS A 95 7.68 -16.15 -20.67
CA LYS A 95 7.03 -14.83 -20.74
C LYS A 95 6.06 -14.80 -21.91
N THR A 96 4.79 -14.50 -21.64
CA THR A 96 3.74 -14.37 -22.67
C THR A 96 3.72 -12.96 -23.26
N ASP A 97 3.01 -12.78 -24.39
CA ASP A 97 2.79 -11.47 -25.02
C ASP A 97 2.03 -10.49 -24.13
N SER A 98 1.22 -10.99 -23.19
CA SER A 98 0.53 -10.15 -22.20
C SER A 98 1.43 -9.66 -21.07
N GLY A 99 2.68 -10.14 -21.01
CA GLY A 99 3.64 -9.85 -19.95
C GLY A 99 3.54 -10.77 -18.73
N LEU A 100 2.68 -11.79 -18.75
CA LEU A 100 2.66 -12.81 -17.70
C LEU A 100 3.94 -13.63 -17.77
N VAL A 101 4.56 -13.86 -16.62
CA VAL A 101 5.70 -14.77 -16.47
C VAL A 101 5.29 -15.92 -15.57
N TYR A 102 5.54 -17.14 -16.01
CA TYR A 102 5.28 -18.34 -15.23
C TYR A 102 6.40 -19.37 -15.43
N TYR A 103 6.53 -20.27 -14.45
CA TYR A 103 7.44 -21.41 -14.50
C TYR A 103 6.65 -22.68 -14.15
N CYS A 104 6.62 -23.65 -15.05
CA CYS A 104 5.89 -24.91 -14.85
C CYS A 104 6.72 -25.87 -14.00
N MET A 105 6.49 -25.89 -12.69
CA MET A 105 7.25 -26.77 -11.77
C MET A 105 6.93 -28.27 -11.94
N LYS A 106 5.67 -28.58 -12.28
CA LYS A 106 5.20 -29.95 -12.51
C LYS A 106 4.06 -29.92 -13.52
N GLU A 107 4.26 -30.59 -14.65
CA GLU A 107 3.24 -30.72 -15.68
C GLU A 107 2.14 -31.69 -15.24
N GLY A 108 0.89 -31.32 -15.56
CA GLY A 108 -0.29 -32.16 -15.38
C GLY A 108 -0.66 -32.86 -16.68
N ASP A 109 -1.43 -33.94 -16.58
CA ASP A 109 -1.88 -34.77 -17.70
C ASP A 109 -3.38 -34.64 -18.00
N GLY A 110 -4.08 -33.76 -17.29
CA GLY A 110 -5.51 -33.48 -17.46
C GLY A 110 -5.83 -32.53 -18.62
N GLU A 111 -7.12 -32.38 -18.92
CA GLU A 111 -7.60 -31.42 -19.91
C GLU A 111 -7.30 -29.98 -19.46
N GLN A 112 -6.87 -29.14 -20.42
CA GLN A 112 -6.67 -27.73 -20.13
C GLN A 112 -8.02 -27.03 -19.90
N PRO A 113 -8.14 -26.19 -18.84
CA PRO A 113 -9.39 -25.51 -18.54
C PRO A 113 -9.72 -24.47 -19.63
N THR A 114 -11.00 -24.37 -19.94
CA THR A 114 -11.58 -23.32 -20.80
C THR A 114 -12.17 -22.20 -19.94
N THR A 115 -12.52 -21.07 -20.58
CA THR A 115 -13.11 -19.91 -19.90
C THR A 115 -14.47 -20.19 -19.24
N ALA A 116 -15.13 -21.30 -19.59
CA ALA A 116 -16.41 -21.70 -19.00
C ALA A 116 -16.26 -22.64 -17.79
N ASN A 117 -15.06 -23.12 -17.50
CA ASN A 117 -14.83 -24.08 -16.42
C ASN A 117 -14.65 -23.38 -15.07
N THR A 118 -15.08 -24.05 -14.01
CA THR A 118 -14.69 -23.74 -12.63
C THR A 118 -13.49 -24.61 -12.27
N VAL A 119 -12.44 -24.01 -11.71
CA VAL A 119 -11.23 -24.72 -11.28
C VAL A 119 -11.11 -24.74 -9.75
N GLU A 120 -10.50 -25.80 -9.23
CA GLU A 120 -10.12 -25.92 -7.82
C GLU A 120 -8.60 -25.86 -7.70
N VAL A 121 -8.07 -24.95 -6.86
CA VAL A 121 -6.64 -24.70 -6.74
C VAL A 121 -6.21 -24.52 -5.30
N HIS A 122 -4.99 -24.95 -5.01
CA HIS A 122 -4.24 -24.53 -3.83
C HIS A 122 -3.22 -23.50 -4.27
N TYR A 123 -3.34 -22.26 -3.78
CA TYR A 123 -2.46 -21.17 -4.17
C TYR A 123 -1.86 -20.47 -2.95
N HIS A 124 -0.68 -19.87 -3.16
CA HIS A 124 -0.05 -18.97 -2.22
C HIS A 124 0.41 -17.72 -2.98
N GLY A 125 -0.03 -16.55 -2.53
CA GLY A 125 0.32 -15.26 -3.10
C GLY A 125 1.17 -14.44 -2.14
N THR A 126 2.22 -13.82 -2.66
CA THR A 126 3.07 -12.87 -1.93
C THR A 126 3.32 -11.63 -2.79
N LEU A 127 3.67 -10.52 -2.12
CA LEU A 127 4.21 -9.35 -2.80
C LEU A 127 5.72 -9.55 -3.01
N ILE A 128 6.28 -8.79 -3.95
CA ILE A 128 7.72 -8.69 -4.21
C ILE A 128 8.39 -7.89 -3.10
#